data_AF-A0A251YX17-F1
#
_entry.id   AF-A0A251YX17-F1
#
_cell.length_a   1.000
_cell.length_b   1.000
_cell.length_c   1.000
_cell.angle_alpha   90.00
_cell.angle_beta   90.00
_cell.angle_gamma   90.00
#
_symmetry.space_group_name_H-M   'P 1'
#
loop_
_entity.id
_entity.type
_entity.pdbx_description
1 polymer ?
#
loop_
_entity_poly.entity_id
_entity_poly.type
_entity_poly.pdbx_seq_one_letter_code
_entity_poly.pdbx_strand_id
1 'polypeptide(L)'
;MTSTYLYIYRNDDRKTVYIGIGRSPGRAWGQHNAAADALRDEAGTKVFITSEPFPDRASAERAESAAICAAAAAGVEVIVDDERAEDLTNVTNIAKVGSSKYLTPAVFARAGSIRYDQLTRTAIVILHHDDIDDVGDGTRRPALHGGRGAEIFHERATRWWGLGAAYARRAKKRVGDAGLPRDVDRLIAVQKSTSIVLGAWTLSDEQWRRDSDSWMFVTEQPIEEWRGQRLDWRGAVHAGGALIWSPDIRRELGRARA
;
A
#
# COMPACT_ATOMS: atom_id res chain seq x y z
N MET A 1 -13.14 -1.97 31.64
CA MET A 1 -13.21 -1.54 30.23
C MET A 1 -13.62 -0.07 30.23
N THR A 2 -12.89 0.80 29.53
CA THR A 2 -13.15 2.24 29.52
C THR A 2 -13.84 2.63 28.21
N SER A 3 -15.13 2.93 28.31
CA SER A 3 -15.94 3.46 27.22
C SER A 3 -15.33 4.74 26.64
N THR A 4 -15.37 4.89 25.32
CA THR A 4 -14.73 6.02 24.62
C THR A 4 -15.67 6.61 23.57
N TYR A 5 -15.86 7.93 23.60
CA TYR A 5 -16.67 8.69 22.65
C TYR A 5 -15.82 9.19 21.49
N LEU A 6 -16.41 9.27 20.30
CA LEU A 6 -15.86 9.98 19.14
C LEU A 6 -16.60 11.30 18.97
N TYR A 7 -15.89 12.39 18.72
CA TYR A 7 -16.45 13.71 18.46
C TYR A 7 -15.78 14.38 17.26
N ILE A 8 -16.52 15.28 16.62
CA ILE A 8 -16.15 15.93 15.37
C ILE A 8 -16.51 17.41 15.43
N TYR A 9 -15.55 18.29 15.19
CA TYR A 9 -15.81 19.70 14.89
C TYR A 9 -15.81 19.85 13.37
N ARG A 10 -16.91 20.32 12.78
CA ARG A 10 -17.08 20.42 11.33
C ARG A 10 -17.50 21.82 10.94
N ASN A 11 -16.74 22.46 10.06
CA ASN A 11 -17.10 23.72 9.43
C ASN A 11 -17.22 23.53 7.92
N ASP A 12 -18.46 23.53 7.43
CA ASP A 12 -18.76 23.21 6.03
C ASP A 12 -18.30 24.34 5.08
N ASP A 13 -18.36 25.60 5.52
CA ASP A 13 -17.99 26.77 4.73
C ASP A 13 -16.48 26.85 4.50
N ARG A 14 -15.71 26.52 5.54
CA ARG A 14 -14.24 26.49 5.50
C ARG A 14 -13.68 25.18 4.95
N LYS A 15 -14.53 24.15 4.79
CA LYS A 15 -14.15 22.77 4.46
C LYS A 15 -13.07 22.23 5.39
N THR A 16 -13.23 22.45 6.70
CA THR A 16 -12.30 22.02 7.74
C THR A 16 -12.99 21.11 8.76
N VAL A 17 -12.23 20.16 9.30
CA VAL A 17 -12.71 19.23 10.32
C VAL A 17 -11.64 18.93 11.36
N TYR A 18 -12.03 18.76 12.62
CA TYR A 18 -11.24 18.12 13.66
C TYR A 18 -11.98 16.87 14.14
N ILE A 19 -11.27 15.77 14.34
CA ILE A 19 -11.85 14.49 14.76
C ILE A 19 -11.03 14.00 15.96
N GLY A 20 -11.71 13.72 17.07
CA GLY A 20 -11.07 13.31 18.31
C GLY A 20 -11.85 12.24 19.07
N ILE A 21 -11.16 11.59 20.01
CA ILE A 21 -11.76 10.60 20.93
C ILE A 21 -11.54 10.96 22.40
N GLY A 22 -12.46 10.55 23.28
CA GLY A 22 -12.43 10.91 24.69
C GLY A 22 -13.15 9.94 25.60
N ARG A 23 -12.72 9.82 26.87
CA ARG A 23 -13.36 8.92 27.86
C ARG A 23 -14.70 9.44 28.38
N SER A 24 -15.05 10.69 28.07
CA SER A 24 -16.30 11.32 28.48
C SER A 24 -16.81 12.25 27.38
N PRO A 25 -18.12 12.53 27.34
CA PRO A 25 -18.67 13.52 26.41
C PRO A 25 -18.06 14.92 26.59
N GLY A 26 -17.71 15.28 27.83
CA GLY A 26 -17.08 16.55 28.15
C GLY A 26 -15.69 16.75 27.52
N ARG A 27 -15.03 15.69 27.03
CA ARG A 27 -13.74 15.84 26.34
C ARG A 27 -13.85 16.68 25.07
N ALA A 28 -15.00 16.68 24.39
CA ALA A 28 -15.26 17.52 23.21
C ALA A 28 -15.37 19.02 23.51
N TRP A 29 -15.31 19.41 24.78
CA TRP A 29 -15.31 20.81 25.22
C TRP A 29 -14.09 21.12 26.08
N GLY A 30 -13.17 20.16 26.20
CA GLY A 30 -11.90 20.35 26.90
C GLY A 30 -10.93 21.14 26.04
N GLN A 31 -9.79 21.49 26.62
CA GLN A 31 -8.69 22.10 25.89
C GLN A 31 -8.07 21.09 24.91
N HIS A 32 -7.76 21.57 23.71
CA HIS A 32 -7.04 20.88 22.65
C HIS A 32 -5.82 21.72 22.23
N ASN A 33 -5.20 21.38 21.10
CA ASN A 33 -4.30 22.31 20.43
C ASN A 33 -5.03 23.57 19.96
N ALA A 34 -4.27 24.62 19.71
CA ALA A 34 -4.80 25.93 19.35
C ALA A 34 -5.65 25.92 18.06
N ALA A 35 -5.32 25.07 17.07
CA ALA A 35 -6.07 24.99 15.83
C ALA A 35 -7.43 24.32 16.01
N ALA A 36 -7.50 23.26 16.81
CA ALA A 36 -8.75 22.57 17.13
C ALA A 36 -9.67 23.42 18.02
N ASP A 37 -9.11 24.11 19.01
CA ASP A 37 -9.86 25.06 19.84
C ASP A 37 -10.37 26.24 19.00
N ALA A 38 -9.54 26.81 18.12
CA ALA A 38 -9.96 27.86 17.20
C ALA A 38 -11.09 27.41 16.27
N LEU A 39 -11.00 26.19 15.71
CA LEU A 39 -12.06 25.64 14.86
C LEU A 39 -13.36 25.46 15.66
N ARG A 40 -13.30 24.93 16.88
CA ARG A 40 -14.48 24.75 17.75
C ARG A 40 -15.20 26.07 18.01
N ASP A 41 -14.43 27.13 18.27
CA ASP A 41 -14.96 28.43 18.67
C ASP A 41 -15.34 29.32 17.45
N GLU A 42 -15.02 28.88 16.23
CA GLU A 42 -15.35 29.59 14.99
C GLU A 42 -16.87 29.58 14.71
N ALA A 43 -17.40 30.71 14.27
CA ALA A 43 -18.80 30.84 13.89
C ALA A 43 -19.15 29.88 12.73
N GLY A 44 -20.26 29.15 12.87
CA GLY A 44 -20.70 28.18 11.88
C GLY A 44 -20.15 26.76 12.08
N THR A 45 -19.18 26.57 12.99
CA THR A 45 -18.71 25.23 13.35
C THR A 45 -19.80 24.45 14.09
N LYS A 46 -20.02 23.21 13.66
CA LYS A 46 -20.92 22.25 14.30
C LYS A 46 -20.11 21.19 15.04
N VAL A 47 -20.46 20.93 16.29
CA VAL A 47 -19.87 19.87 17.11
C VAL A 47 -20.80 18.67 17.15
N PHE A 48 -20.29 17.52 16.72
CA PHE A 48 -20.99 16.24 16.77
C PHE A 48 -20.28 15.32 17.76
N ILE A 49 -21.05 14.47 18.44
CA ILE A 49 -20.53 13.43 19.31
C ILE A 49 -21.38 12.18 19.18
N THR A 50 -20.76 11.01 19.30
CA THR A 50 -21.49 9.75 19.35
C THR A 50 -22.45 9.74 20.55
N SER A 51 -23.72 9.41 20.32
CA SER A 51 -24.74 9.33 21.37
C SER A 51 -24.44 8.22 22.38
N GLU A 52 -23.80 7.14 21.92
CA GLU A 52 -23.30 6.04 22.74
C GLU A 52 -21.79 5.90 22.55
N PRO A 53 -21.02 5.56 23.60
CA PRO A 53 -19.59 5.36 23.46
C PRO A 53 -19.25 4.02 22.80
N PHE A 54 -18.10 3.96 22.14
CA PHE A 54 -17.46 2.71 21.76
C PHE A 54 -17.10 1.88 23.01
N PRO A 55 -17.10 0.54 22.89
CA PRO A 55 -16.86 -0.36 24.02
C PRO A 55 -15.45 -0.21 24.62
N ASP A 56 -14.48 0.20 23.80
CA ASP A 56 -13.10 0.43 24.20
C ASP A 56 -12.42 1.50 23.34
N ARG A 57 -11.26 1.96 23.81
CA ARG A 57 -10.45 2.97 23.12
C ARG A 57 -9.98 2.51 21.74
N ALA A 58 -9.56 1.26 21.59
CA ALA A 58 -9.04 0.74 20.32
C ALA A 58 -10.09 0.79 19.21
N SER A 59 -11.35 0.51 19.55
CA SER A 59 -12.49 0.62 18.65
C SER A 59 -12.77 2.07 18.25
N ALA A 60 -12.69 3.00 19.20
CA ALA A 60 -12.81 4.43 18.91
C ALA A 60 -11.67 4.95 18.02
N GLU A 61 -10.43 4.50 18.24
CA GLU A 61 -9.27 4.89 17.43
C GLU A 61 -9.37 4.39 15.97
N ARG A 62 -9.96 3.20 15.75
CA ARG A 62 -10.28 2.69 14.40
C ARG A 62 -11.35 3.55 13.72
N ALA A 63 -12.41 3.91 14.43
CA ALA A 63 -13.49 4.74 13.89
C ALA A 63 -13.01 6.16 13.55
N GLU A 64 -12.21 6.75 14.44
CA GLU A 64 -11.53 8.03 14.22
C GLU A 64 -10.67 8.01 12.95
N SER A 65 -9.85 6.96 12.78
CA SER A 65 -9.02 6.81 11.58
C SER A 65 -9.85 6.74 10.29
N ALA A 66 -10.96 5.99 10.31
CA ALA A 66 -11.86 5.91 9.16
C ALA A 66 -12.50 7.26 8.83
N ALA A 67 -12.91 8.03 9.85
CA ALA A 67 -13.49 9.35 9.65
C ALA A 67 -12.46 10.34 9.06
N ILE A 68 -11.20 10.31 9.53
CA ILE A 68 -10.10 11.13 8.98
C ILE A 68 -9.87 10.81 7.50
N CYS A 69 -9.77 9.52 7.16
CA CYS A 69 -9.58 9.10 5.76
C CYS A 69 -10.75 9.53 4.86
N ALA A 70 -12.00 9.42 5.35
CA ALA A 70 -13.19 9.82 4.59
C ALA A 70 -13.23 11.34 4.36
N ALA A 71 -12.92 12.15 5.38
CA ALA A 71 -12.86 13.61 5.26
C ALA A 71 -11.79 14.05 4.25
N ALA A 72 -10.58 13.49 4.34
CA ALA A 72 -9.52 13.80 3.40
C ALA A 72 -9.88 13.39 1.96
N ALA A 73 -10.52 12.24 1.77
CA ALA A 73 -10.99 11.81 0.44
C ALA A 73 -12.08 12.75 -0.14
N ALA A 74 -12.86 13.41 0.71
CA ALA A 74 -13.84 14.42 0.31
C ALA A 74 -13.21 15.80 0.05
N GLY A 75 -11.89 15.96 0.18
CA GLY A 75 -11.19 17.23 0.01
C GLY A 75 -11.41 18.21 1.17
N VAL A 76 -11.76 17.69 2.35
CA VAL A 76 -11.89 18.45 3.60
C VAL A 76 -10.53 18.46 4.31
N GLU A 77 -10.09 19.62 4.75
CA GLU A 77 -8.87 19.80 5.53
C GLU A 77 -9.08 19.25 6.96
N VAL A 78 -8.19 18.35 7.40
CA VAL A 78 -8.26 17.72 8.72
C VAL A 78 -7.24 18.36 9.67
N ILE A 79 -7.72 18.97 10.75
CA ILE A 79 -6.89 19.49 11.85
C ILE A 79 -6.46 18.33 12.75
N VAL A 80 -5.19 18.32 13.12
CA VAL A 80 -4.55 17.27 13.92
C VAL A 80 -4.14 17.79 15.30
N ASP A 81 -4.00 16.88 16.27
CA ASP A 81 -3.53 17.22 17.62
C ASP A 81 -2.02 17.06 17.78
N ASP A 82 -1.37 18.00 18.48
CA ASP A 82 0.10 18.09 18.61
C ASP A 82 0.70 16.90 19.37
N GLU A 83 -0.01 16.33 20.36
CA GLU A 83 0.41 15.08 21.02
C GLU A 83 0.44 13.87 20.06
N ARG A 84 -0.26 13.98 18.92
CA ARG A 84 -0.20 13.03 17.82
C ARG A 84 0.58 13.58 16.64
N ALA A 85 1.19 14.76 16.74
CA ALA A 85 2.03 15.27 15.68
C ALA A 85 3.25 14.37 15.45
N GLU A 86 3.76 13.56 16.38
CA GLU A 86 4.79 12.56 16.02
C GLU A 86 4.22 11.35 15.23
N ASP A 87 3.00 10.93 15.53
CA ASP A 87 2.27 9.91 14.76
C ASP A 87 1.76 10.47 13.40
N LEU A 88 1.60 11.79 13.29
CA LEU A 88 1.01 12.53 12.16
C LEU A 88 1.99 13.47 11.42
N THR A 89 3.24 13.65 11.87
CA THR A 89 4.32 14.34 11.11
C THR A 89 4.89 13.41 10.04
N ASN A 90 4.63 12.11 10.20
CA ASN A 90 4.58 11.16 9.10
C ASN A 90 3.34 11.35 8.19
N VAL A 91 2.56 12.42 8.33
CA VAL A 91 1.27 12.67 7.64
C VAL A 91 1.12 14.15 7.20
N THR A 92 2.02 14.63 6.34
CA THR A 92 1.94 15.88 5.56
C THR A 92 1.47 15.66 4.11
N ASN A 93 0.53 16.50 3.67
CA ASN A 93 -0.09 16.60 2.34
C ASN A 93 -1.06 15.46 1.94
N ILE A 94 -2.00 15.76 1.02
CA ILE A 94 -2.95 14.82 0.35
C ILE A 94 -2.28 13.53 -0.15
N ALA A 95 -0.96 13.62 -0.31
CA ALA A 95 0.07 12.61 -0.22
C ALA A 95 0.07 11.60 0.96
N LYS A 96 -0.80 11.65 1.96
CA LYS A 96 -0.62 10.85 3.19
C LYS A 96 -1.93 10.45 3.85
N VAL A 97 -3.02 10.39 3.08
CA VAL A 97 -4.26 9.68 3.47
C VAL A 97 -4.01 8.18 3.76
N GLY A 98 -2.84 7.66 3.36
CA GLY A 98 -2.47 6.25 3.41
C GLY A 98 -1.84 5.71 4.71
N SER A 99 -1.56 6.52 5.74
CA SER A 99 -0.89 6.00 6.95
C SER A 99 -1.69 6.22 8.24
N SER A 100 -2.88 5.63 8.33
CA SER A 100 -3.42 5.26 9.63
C SER A 100 -2.81 3.92 10.03
N LYS A 101 -2.31 3.79 11.27
CA LYS A 101 -1.88 2.48 11.82
C LYS A 101 -3.03 1.46 11.89
N TYR A 102 -4.27 1.91 11.80
CA TYR A 102 -5.47 1.08 11.88
C TYR A 102 -6.09 0.76 10.52
N LEU A 103 -5.76 1.52 9.48
CA LEU A 103 -6.27 1.31 8.12
C LEU A 103 -5.13 0.97 7.18
N THR A 104 -5.20 -0.22 6.60
CA THR A 104 -4.31 -0.65 5.54
C THR A 104 -5.05 -0.65 4.20
N PRO A 105 -4.34 -0.50 3.06
CA PRO A 105 -4.93 -0.69 1.76
C PRO A 105 -5.73 -1.99 1.69
N ALA A 106 -7.02 -1.89 1.37
CA ALA A 106 -7.83 -3.07 1.07
C ALA A 106 -7.26 -3.74 -0.19
N VAL A 107 -7.02 -5.04 -0.08
CA VAL A 107 -6.59 -5.86 -1.21
C VAL A 107 -7.76 -6.71 -1.67
N PHE A 108 -8.04 -6.63 -2.96
CA PHE A 108 -9.04 -7.46 -3.60
C PHE A 108 -8.61 -8.93 -3.52
N ALA A 109 -9.41 -9.76 -2.86
CA ALA A 109 -9.14 -11.18 -2.68
C ALA A 109 -10.23 -12.03 -3.36
N ARG A 110 -9.81 -13.12 -4.00
CA ARG A 110 -10.68 -14.14 -4.63
C ARG A 110 -10.37 -15.51 -4.05
N ALA A 111 -11.35 -16.40 -4.08
CA ALA A 111 -11.12 -17.81 -3.78
C ALA A 111 -10.18 -18.43 -4.82
N GLY A 112 -9.28 -19.32 -4.37
CA GLY A 112 -8.28 -19.96 -5.22
C GLY A 112 -6.86 -19.70 -4.73
N SER A 113 -5.95 -20.56 -5.16
CA SER A 113 -4.52 -20.43 -4.88
C SER A 113 -3.70 -20.82 -6.08
N ILE A 114 -2.68 -20.03 -6.38
CA ILE A 114 -1.66 -20.34 -7.38
C ILE A 114 -0.51 -21.01 -6.63
N ARG A 115 -0.10 -22.19 -7.05
CA ARG A 115 1.01 -22.88 -6.38
C ARG A 115 2.35 -22.49 -6.99
N TYR A 116 3.29 -22.06 -6.17
CA TYR A 116 4.64 -21.68 -6.59
C TYR A 116 5.36 -22.81 -7.34
N ASP A 117 5.23 -24.06 -6.87
CA ASP A 117 5.88 -25.22 -7.47
C ASP A 117 5.33 -25.63 -8.84
N GLN A 118 4.20 -25.04 -9.25
CA GLN A 118 3.57 -25.24 -10.56
C GLN A 118 3.83 -24.08 -11.53
N LEU A 119 4.45 -22.98 -11.07
CA LEU A 119 4.79 -21.88 -11.94
C LEU A 119 5.92 -22.27 -12.90
N THR A 120 5.80 -21.85 -14.15
CA THR A 120 6.79 -22.04 -15.20
C THR A 120 7.08 -20.69 -15.86
N ARG A 121 8.34 -20.44 -16.23
CA ARG A 121 8.76 -19.24 -16.96
C ARG A 121 8.21 -17.93 -16.35
N THR A 122 8.13 -17.86 -15.02
CA THR A 122 7.41 -16.78 -14.32
C THR A 122 8.36 -15.97 -13.42
N ALA A 123 8.32 -14.65 -13.58
CA ALA A 123 8.86 -13.69 -12.65
C ALA A 123 7.85 -13.35 -11.56
N ILE A 124 8.29 -13.29 -10.31
CA ILE A 124 7.45 -12.99 -9.16
C ILE A 124 8.07 -11.81 -8.43
N VAL A 125 7.42 -10.66 -8.50
CA VAL A 125 7.84 -9.43 -7.83
C VAL A 125 7.11 -9.33 -6.50
N ILE A 126 7.87 -9.13 -5.43
CA ILE A 126 7.35 -8.97 -4.08
C ILE A 126 7.24 -7.49 -3.76
N LEU A 127 6.03 -7.03 -3.46
CA LEU A 127 5.72 -5.63 -3.21
C LEU A 127 5.31 -5.42 -1.74
N HIS A 128 5.85 -4.36 -1.12
CA HIS A 128 5.29 -3.81 0.11
C HIS A 128 4.13 -2.87 -0.20
N HIS A 129 3.22 -2.71 0.75
CA HIS A 129 2.15 -1.72 0.63
C HIS A 129 2.73 -0.30 0.54
N ASP A 130 3.80 -0.04 1.28
CA ASP A 130 4.50 1.26 1.29
C ASP A 130 5.17 1.61 -0.06
N ASP A 131 5.56 0.61 -0.86
CA ASP A 131 6.32 0.81 -2.10
C ASP A 131 5.45 1.47 -3.20
N ILE A 132 4.19 1.05 -3.35
CA ILE A 132 3.35 1.45 -4.50
C ILE A 132 2.72 2.83 -4.31
N ASP A 133 2.67 3.31 -3.08
CA ASP A 133 2.02 4.58 -2.79
C ASP A 133 2.94 5.79 -3.07
N ASP A 134 4.27 5.64 -3.04
CA ASP A 134 5.26 6.74 -3.19
C ASP A 134 5.49 7.23 -4.63
N VAL A 135 4.85 8.27 -5.16
CA VAL A 135 5.05 8.72 -6.58
C VAL A 135 6.40 9.42 -6.85
N GLY A 136 7.35 9.45 -5.92
CA GLY A 136 8.69 10.02 -6.13
C GLY A 136 8.73 11.56 -6.14
N ASP A 137 7.57 12.20 -5.99
CA ASP A 137 7.39 13.65 -5.82
C ASP A 137 7.03 14.03 -4.37
N GLY A 138 7.16 13.08 -3.44
CA GLY A 138 6.74 13.23 -2.05
C GLY A 138 5.24 13.03 -1.82
N THR A 139 4.46 12.68 -2.85
CA THR A 139 3.04 12.34 -2.70
C THR A 139 2.82 10.83 -2.48
N ARG A 140 2.15 10.40 -1.40
CA ARG A 140 1.59 9.04 -1.25
C ARG A 140 0.11 9.00 -1.62
N ARG A 141 -0.25 8.21 -2.62
CA ARG A 141 -1.64 8.11 -3.10
C ARG A 141 -2.30 6.85 -2.56
N PRO A 142 -3.56 6.89 -2.10
CA PRO A 142 -4.17 5.73 -1.45
C PRO A 142 -4.32 4.51 -2.37
N ALA A 143 -3.86 3.39 -1.80
CA ALA A 143 -4.23 1.98 -1.92
C ALA A 143 -4.06 1.27 -3.27
N LEU A 144 -3.23 0.22 -3.21
CA LEU A 144 -3.01 -0.83 -4.20
C LEU A 144 -4.27 -1.33 -4.92
N HIS A 145 -5.44 -1.38 -4.26
CA HIS A 145 -6.69 -1.79 -4.90
C HIS A 145 -7.93 -1.08 -4.31
N GLY A 146 -7.88 0.22 -4.02
CA GLY A 146 -9.05 1.00 -3.59
C GLY A 146 -10.15 1.15 -4.65
N GLY A 147 -10.61 0.05 -5.27
CA GLY A 147 -11.56 0.01 -6.39
C GLY A 147 -10.97 0.28 -7.77
N ARG A 148 -9.63 0.36 -7.91
CA ARG A 148 -8.96 0.72 -9.16
C ARG A 148 -8.66 -0.50 -10.06
N GLY A 149 -8.76 -0.30 -11.38
CA GLY A 149 -8.48 -1.31 -12.40
C GLY A 149 -7.01 -1.79 -12.42
N ALA A 150 -6.76 -2.94 -13.05
CA ALA A 150 -5.42 -3.54 -13.10
C ALA A 150 -4.39 -2.65 -13.81
N GLU A 151 -4.83 -1.82 -14.76
CA GLU A 151 -4.02 -0.86 -15.51
C GLU A 151 -3.38 0.22 -14.63
N ILE A 152 -4.15 0.82 -13.71
CA ILE A 152 -3.64 1.85 -12.78
C ILE A 152 -2.63 1.24 -11.80
N PHE A 153 -2.84 -0.01 -11.41
CA PHE A 153 -1.87 -0.75 -10.58
C PHE A 153 -0.60 -1.06 -11.37
N HIS A 154 -0.75 -1.47 -12.64
CA HIS A 154 0.33 -1.82 -13.54
C HIS A 154 1.33 -0.66 -13.74
N GLU A 155 0.84 0.52 -14.10
CA GLU A 155 1.63 1.74 -14.30
C GLU A 155 2.52 2.04 -13.08
N ARG A 156 1.97 1.87 -11.87
CA ARG A 156 2.66 2.14 -10.61
C ARG A 156 3.63 1.04 -10.20
N ALA A 157 3.26 -0.21 -10.42
CA ALA A 157 4.07 -1.37 -10.04
C ALA A 157 5.31 -1.53 -10.93
N THR A 158 5.29 -0.95 -12.14
CA THR A 158 6.33 -1.06 -13.16
C THR A 158 7.73 -0.74 -12.65
N ARG A 159 7.87 0.38 -11.92
CA ARG A 159 9.15 0.81 -11.33
C ARG A 159 9.69 -0.13 -10.24
N TRP A 160 8.83 -0.98 -9.67
CA TRP A 160 9.15 -1.89 -8.57
C TRP A 160 9.46 -3.31 -8.99
N TRP A 161 9.40 -3.62 -10.29
CA TRP A 161 9.84 -4.92 -10.78
C TRP A 161 11.32 -5.19 -10.52
N GLY A 162 12.08 -4.14 -10.17
CA GLY A 162 13.32 -4.27 -9.41
C GLY A 162 14.46 -4.88 -10.22
N LEU A 163 14.43 -4.80 -11.55
CA LEU A 163 15.48 -5.37 -12.38
C LEU A 163 16.78 -4.58 -12.29
N GLY A 164 16.74 -3.27 -12.04
CA GLY A 164 17.93 -2.45 -11.73
C GLY A 164 18.62 -2.88 -10.42
N ALA A 165 17.86 -3.13 -9.34
CA ALA A 165 18.41 -3.64 -8.10
C ALA A 165 18.88 -5.10 -8.20
N ALA A 166 18.19 -5.93 -8.98
CA ALA A 166 18.60 -7.30 -9.29
C ALA A 166 19.90 -7.32 -10.11
N TYR A 167 20.02 -6.42 -11.09
CA TYR A 167 21.22 -6.19 -11.90
C TYR A 167 22.38 -5.68 -11.05
N ALA A 168 22.19 -4.63 -10.24
CA ALA A 168 23.24 -4.05 -9.39
C ALA A 168 23.75 -5.03 -8.31
N ARG A 169 22.85 -5.83 -7.68
CA ARG A 169 23.23 -6.90 -6.74
C ARG A 169 24.00 -8.04 -7.43
N ARG A 170 23.75 -8.28 -8.72
CA ARG A 170 24.49 -9.26 -9.55
C ARG A 170 25.83 -8.70 -10.06
N ALA A 171 25.90 -7.42 -10.41
CA ALA A 171 27.13 -6.75 -10.83
C ALA A 171 28.19 -6.79 -9.72
N LYS A 172 27.79 -6.59 -8.45
CA LYS A 172 28.67 -6.78 -7.28
C LYS A 172 29.16 -8.22 -7.09
N LYS A 173 28.53 -9.22 -7.72
CA LYS A 173 28.87 -10.64 -7.63
C LYS A 173 29.63 -11.19 -8.85
N ARG A 174 30.09 -10.35 -9.78
CA ARG A 174 30.86 -10.74 -10.99
C ARG A 174 30.31 -12.00 -11.69
N VAL A 175 29.01 -12.01 -11.98
CA VAL A 175 28.44 -12.96 -12.94
C VAL A 175 28.52 -12.26 -14.29
N GLY A 176 29.25 -12.82 -15.26
CA GLY A 176 29.39 -12.27 -16.62
C GLY A 176 28.04 -12.16 -17.35
N ASP A 177 28.06 -11.70 -18.60
CA ASP A 177 26.95 -11.28 -19.49
C ASP A 177 25.69 -12.19 -19.65
N ALA A 178 25.48 -13.19 -18.80
CA ALA A 178 24.24 -13.94 -18.61
C ALA A 178 23.13 -13.10 -17.93
N GLY A 179 22.93 -11.86 -18.41
CA GLY A 179 21.98 -10.87 -17.92
C GLY A 179 20.54 -11.30 -18.19
N LEU A 180 19.78 -11.49 -17.10
CA LEU A 180 18.37 -11.91 -17.07
C LEU A 180 18.08 -13.27 -17.78
N PRO A 181 17.18 -14.12 -17.24
CA PRO A 181 16.75 -15.28 -18.01
C PRO A 181 16.15 -14.82 -19.33
N ARG A 182 16.61 -15.41 -20.43
CA ARG A 182 15.83 -15.41 -21.66
C ARG A 182 14.70 -16.42 -21.44
N ASP A 183 13.52 -16.14 -22.00
CA ASP A 183 12.33 -16.99 -21.90
C ASP A 183 11.62 -16.83 -20.55
N VAL A 184 11.23 -15.60 -20.21
CA VAL A 184 10.25 -15.35 -19.16
C VAL A 184 8.94 -14.97 -19.84
N ASP A 185 7.89 -15.74 -19.58
CA ASP A 185 6.59 -15.60 -20.26
C ASP A 185 5.61 -14.77 -19.43
N ARG A 186 5.80 -14.75 -18.10
CA ARG A 186 4.83 -14.20 -17.15
C ARG A 186 5.49 -13.40 -16.04
N LEU A 187 4.76 -12.41 -15.58
CA LEU A 187 5.08 -11.60 -14.41
C LEU A 187 3.92 -11.61 -13.44
N ILE A 188 4.20 -11.89 -12.16
CA ILE A 188 3.23 -11.81 -11.07
C ILE A 188 3.74 -10.79 -10.04
N ALA A 189 2.90 -9.82 -9.70
CA ALA A 189 3.10 -8.93 -8.56
C ALA A 189 2.37 -9.48 -7.34
N VAL A 190 3.09 -9.68 -6.23
CA VAL A 190 2.56 -10.31 -5.02
C VAL A 190 2.77 -9.42 -3.81
N GLN A 191 1.73 -9.24 -3.01
CA GLN A 191 1.84 -8.52 -1.74
C GLN A 191 2.59 -9.37 -0.72
N LYS A 192 3.66 -8.83 -0.14
CA LYS A 192 4.52 -9.57 0.78
C LYS A 192 3.81 -10.12 2.02
N SER A 193 2.94 -9.33 2.66
CA SER A 193 2.31 -9.68 3.94
C SER A 193 1.24 -10.76 3.82
N THR A 194 0.45 -10.73 2.74
CA THR A 194 -0.71 -11.63 2.55
C THR A 194 -0.43 -12.73 1.54
N SER A 195 0.62 -12.58 0.73
CA SER A 195 0.87 -13.38 -0.48
C SER A 195 -0.26 -13.31 -1.52
N ILE A 196 -1.08 -12.27 -1.50
CA ILE A 196 -2.11 -12.08 -2.53
C ILE A 196 -1.47 -11.55 -3.81
N VAL A 197 -1.89 -12.09 -4.95
CA VAL A 197 -1.52 -11.61 -6.28
C VAL A 197 -2.27 -10.32 -6.57
N LEU A 198 -1.52 -9.24 -6.72
CA LEU A 198 -2.02 -7.89 -6.96
C LEU A 198 -2.27 -7.65 -8.45
N GLY A 199 -1.44 -8.27 -9.30
CA GLY A 199 -1.57 -8.25 -10.74
C GLY A 199 -0.69 -9.34 -11.36
N ALA A 200 -1.08 -9.78 -12.55
CA ALA A 200 -0.31 -10.73 -13.33
C ALA A 200 -0.42 -10.35 -14.80
N TRP A 201 0.65 -10.60 -15.56
CA TRP A 201 0.74 -10.24 -16.98
C TRP A 201 1.51 -11.29 -17.75
N THR A 202 1.18 -11.44 -19.03
CA THR A 202 2.12 -11.99 -20.02
C THR A 202 3.20 -10.97 -20.35
N LEU A 203 4.34 -11.45 -20.79
CA LEU A 203 5.45 -10.62 -21.25
C LEU A 203 5.54 -10.67 -22.77
N SER A 204 6.00 -9.57 -23.37
CA SER A 204 6.30 -9.53 -24.80
C SER A 204 7.54 -10.34 -25.13
N ASP A 205 7.75 -10.64 -26.41
CA ASP A 205 8.95 -11.34 -26.89
C ASP A 205 10.25 -10.57 -26.59
N GLU A 206 10.19 -9.24 -26.54
CA GLU A 206 11.32 -8.40 -26.15
C GLU A 206 11.67 -8.58 -24.66
N GLN A 207 10.67 -8.99 -23.85
CA GLN A 207 10.66 -9.28 -22.40
C GLN A 207 11.11 -8.14 -21.49
N TRP A 208 12.10 -7.37 -21.91
CA TRP A 208 12.83 -6.38 -21.14
C TRP A 208 13.13 -5.16 -21.99
N ARG A 209 12.94 -3.99 -21.41
CA ARG A 209 13.46 -2.73 -21.95
C ARG A 209 14.34 -2.05 -20.92
N ARG A 210 15.34 -1.31 -21.40
CA ARG A 210 16.13 -0.43 -20.55
C ARG A 210 15.49 0.95 -20.52
N ASP A 211 15.31 1.48 -19.32
CA ASP A 211 14.87 2.85 -19.08
C ASP A 211 15.92 3.53 -18.21
N SER A 212 16.50 4.63 -18.70
CA SER A 212 17.58 5.42 -18.08
C SER A 212 18.64 4.57 -17.34
N ASP A 213 18.39 4.23 -16.06
CA ASP A 213 19.29 3.51 -15.16
C ASP A 213 18.81 2.13 -14.70
N SER A 214 17.67 1.63 -15.19
CA SER A 214 17.10 0.33 -14.80
C SER A 214 16.59 -0.48 -15.99
N TRP A 215 16.49 -1.79 -15.79
CA TRP A 215 15.71 -2.67 -16.64
C TRP A 215 14.25 -2.69 -16.18
N MET A 216 13.32 -2.89 -17.10
CA MET A 216 11.89 -3.07 -16.83
C MET A 216 11.35 -4.22 -17.68
N PHE A 217 10.39 -4.98 -17.16
CA PHE A 217 9.64 -5.92 -17.97
C PHE A 217 8.84 -5.18 -19.04
N VAL A 218 8.65 -5.79 -20.20
CA VAL A 218 7.67 -5.36 -21.19
C VAL A 218 6.50 -6.31 -21.09
N THR A 219 5.43 -5.87 -20.44
CA THR A 219 4.21 -6.65 -20.24
C THR A 219 3.22 -6.40 -21.37
N GLU A 220 2.40 -7.39 -21.69
CA GLU A 220 1.34 -7.27 -22.71
C GLU A 220 -0.05 -7.38 -22.09
N GLN A 221 -0.56 -8.60 -21.93
CA GLN A 221 -1.94 -8.84 -21.53
C GLN A 221 -2.04 -9.14 -20.03
N PRO A 222 -2.98 -8.51 -19.29
CA PRO A 222 -3.24 -8.86 -17.91
C PRO A 222 -3.87 -10.26 -17.82
N ILE A 223 -3.43 -11.04 -16.83
CA ILE A 223 -3.97 -12.35 -16.47
C ILE A 223 -4.95 -12.13 -15.31
N GLU A 224 -6.14 -11.62 -15.62
CA GLU A 224 -7.14 -11.16 -14.64
C GLU A 224 -7.66 -12.27 -13.72
N GLU A 225 -7.62 -13.53 -14.17
CA GLU A 225 -8.05 -14.69 -13.39
C GLU A 225 -7.14 -14.95 -12.18
N TRP A 226 -5.86 -14.55 -12.26
CA TRP A 226 -4.89 -14.74 -11.19
C TRP A 226 -4.96 -13.64 -10.13
N ARG A 227 -5.47 -12.46 -10.51
CA ARG A 227 -5.62 -11.32 -9.61
C ARG A 227 -6.53 -11.67 -8.42
N GLY A 228 -6.04 -11.34 -7.23
CA GLY A 228 -6.71 -11.58 -5.95
C GLY A 228 -6.60 -13.00 -5.42
N GLN A 229 -6.04 -13.95 -6.18
CA GLN A 229 -5.73 -15.27 -5.63
C GLN A 229 -4.51 -15.22 -4.72
N ARG A 230 -4.40 -16.19 -3.80
CA ARG A 230 -3.22 -16.32 -2.95
C ARG A 230 -2.12 -17.12 -3.65
N LEU A 231 -0.89 -16.63 -3.65
CA LEU A 231 0.28 -17.42 -4.01
C LEU A 231 0.65 -18.33 -2.83
N ASP A 232 0.58 -19.64 -3.05
CA ASP A 232 1.04 -20.66 -2.12
C ASP A 232 2.54 -20.92 -2.35
N TRP A 233 3.35 -20.53 -1.38
CA TRP A 233 4.82 -20.64 -1.40
C TRP A 233 5.35 -22.05 -1.13
N ARG A 234 4.51 -23.08 -1.06
CA ARG A 234 4.98 -24.47 -0.95
C ARG A 234 6.08 -24.78 -1.98
N GLY A 235 7.18 -25.35 -1.50
CA GLY A 235 8.35 -25.66 -2.32
C GLY A 235 9.34 -24.50 -2.53
N ALA A 236 9.07 -23.29 -2.01
CA ALA A 236 9.98 -22.16 -2.14
C ALA A 236 11.12 -22.19 -1.12
N VAL A 237 12.36 -22.17 -1.61
CA VAL A 237 13.57 -21.99 -0.80
C VAL A 237 13.86 -20.49 -0.69
N HIS A 238 13.41 -19.88 0.41
CA HIS A 238 13.60 -18.47 0.81
C HIS A 238 13.06 -17.38 -0.15
N ALA A 239 11.88 -16.84 0.17
CA ALA A 239 11.22 -15.73 -0.54
C ALA A 239 11.63 -14.33 0.00
N GLY A 240 12.93 -14.11 0.26
CA GLY A 240 13.43 -12.84 0.82
C GLY A 240 13.78 -11.76 -0.22
N GLY A 241 13.71 -12.07 -1.51
CA GLY A 241 14.07 -11.16 -2.60
C GLY A 241 12.89 -10.33 -3.10
N ALA A 242 13.15 -9.11 -3.55
CA ALA A 242 12.17 -8.27 -4.25
C ALA A 242 11.72 -8.88 -5.60
N LEU A 243 12.55 -9.74 -6.19
CA LEU A 243 12.26 -10.50 -7.40
C LEU A 243 12.66 -11.96 -7.17
N ILE A 244 11.73 -12.87 -7.47
CA ILE A 244 11.86 -14.31 -7.35
C ILE A 244 11.50 -14.92 -8.70
N TRP A 245 12.19 -16.02 -9.05
CA TRP A 245 11.90 -16.77 -10.28
C TRP A 245 11.14 -18.05 -9.97
N SER A 246 10.37 -18.54 -10.94
CA SER A 246 9.75 -19.86 -10.91
C SER A 246 10.79 -20.98 -10.77
N PRO A 247 10.41 -22.17 -10.27
CA PRO A 247 11.34 -23.27 -10.00
C PRO A 247 12.19 -23.72 -11.20
N ASP A 248 11.62 -23.72 -12.41
CA ASP A 248 12.31 -24.04 -13.66
C ASP A 248 13.45 -23.04 -13.96
N ILE A 249 13.17 -21.74 -13.96
CA ILE A 249 14.19 -20.70 -14.14
C ILE A 249 15.25 -20.78 -13.04
N ARG A 250 14.85 -21.00 -11.77
CA ARG A 250 15.82 -21.16 -10.67
C ARG A 250 16.74 -22.35 -10.88
N ARG A 251 16.24 -23.48 -11.39
CA ARG A 251 17.06 -24.66 -11.71
C ARG A 251 18.07 -24.35 -12.83
N GLU A 252 17.65 -23.64 -13.87
CA GLU A 252 18.53 -23.20 -14.96
C GLU A 252 19.64 -22.28 -14.45
N LEU A 253 19.28 -21.24 -13.70
CA LEU A 253 20.24 -20.31 -13.10
C LEU A 253 21.16 -20.98 -12.07
N GLY A 254 20.68 -22.02 -11.38
CA GLY A 254 21.47 -22.83 -10.46
C GLY A 254 22.47 -23.75 -11.16
N ARG A 255 22.12 -24.28 -12.33
CA ARG A 255 23.00 -25.11 -13.18
C ARG A 255 24.11 -24.30 -13.83
N ALA A 256 23.86 -23.03 -14.18
CA ALA A 256 24.87 -22.10 -14.70
C ALA A 256 25.93 -21.67 -13.65
N ARG A 257 25.84 -22.15 -12.40
CA ARG A 257 26.79 -21.87 -11.31
C ARG A 257 27.66 -23.06 -10.91
N ALA A 258 27.44 -24.24 -11.49
CA ALA A 258 28.27 -25.44 -11.32
C ALA A 258 29.22 -25.58 -12.51
#